data_AF-A0ABD2P9J0-F1
#
_entry.id   AF-A0ABD2P9J0-F1
#
_cell.length_a   1.000
_cell.length_b   1.000
_cell.length_c   1.000
_cell.angle_alpha   90.00
_cell.angle_beta   90.00
_cell.angle_gamma   90.00
#
_symmetry.space_group_name_H-M   'P 1'
#
loop_
_entity.id
_entity.type
_entity.pdbx_description
1 polymer ?
#
loop_
_entity_poly.entity_id
_entity_poly.type
_entity_poly.pdbx_seq_one_letter_code
_entity_poly.pdbx_strand_id
1 'polypeptide(L)'
;MAGEWLTATANTNMFTYEIAPVFILMENVVMTHMREIIGPNWKNGDSILAPGGSISNLYAFLAARHKMFPNYKEKGIATIQGQLVMFTSDQVSFLEVGNSIFRNICKL
;
A
#
# COMPACT_ATOMS: atom_id res chain seq x y z
N MET A 1 20.21 7.85 10.93
CA MET A 1 21.62 8.25 10.69
C MET A 1 22.51 7.09 10.28
N ALA A 2 22.98 6.20 11.19
CA ALA A 2 23.90 5.12 10.81
C ALA A 2 23.30 4.15 9.76
N GLY A 3 22.02 3.77 9.92
CA GLY A 3 21.32 2.93 8.94
C GLY A 3 21.12 3.61 7.58
N GLU A 4 20.82 4.91 7.56
CA GLU A 4 20.64 5.66 6.29
C GLU A 4 21.96 5.77 5.52
N TRP A 5 23.07 5.98 6.21
CA TRP A 5 24.39 6.01 5.58
C TRP A 5 24.79 4.64 5.02
N LEU A 6 24.48 3.58 5.76
CA LEU A 6 24.73 2.21 5.30
C LEU A 6 23.86 1.85 4.09
N THR A 7 22.57 2.21 4.11
CA THR A 7 21.66 2.03 2.97
C THR A 7 22.10 2.84 1.75
N ALA A 8 22.55 4.09 1.94
CA ALA A 8 23.08 4.92 0.86
C ALA A 8 24.39 4.35 0.27
N THR A 9 25.24 3.76 1.11
CA THR A 9 26.48 3.09 0.68
C THR A 9 26.18 1.80 -0.07
N ALA A 10 25.17 1.05 0.35
CA ALA A 10 24.75 -0.18 -0.31
C ALA A 10 24.15 0.11 -1.70
N ASN A 11 23.40 1.22 -1.87
CA ASN A 11 22.71 1.61 -3.12
C ASN A 11 22.03 0.42 -3.83
N THR A 12 21.55 -0.56 -3.05
CA THR A 12 20.90 -1.76 -3.56
C THR A 12 19.43 -1.47 -3.73
N ASN A 13 18.88 -1.85 -4.87
CA ASN A 13 17.46 -1.69 -5.11
C ASN A 13 16.66 -2.80 -4.41
N MET A 14 15.62 -2.46 -3.67
CA MET A 14 14.85 -3.37 -2.81
C MET A 14 13.86 -4.26 -3.59
N PHE A 15 14.08 -4.49 -4.88
CA PHE A 15 13.09 -5.18 -5.73
C PHE A 15 13.24 -6.70 -5.77
N THR A 16 14.43 -7.27 -5.49
CA THR A 16 14.66 -8.72 -5.63
C THR A 16 15.62 -9.28 -4.57
N TYR A 17 15.37 -10.54 -4.18
CA TYR A 17 16.18 -11.27 -3.20
C TYR A 17 17.65 -11.42 -3.62
N GLU A 18 17.91 -11.49 -4.94
CA GLU A 18 19.25 -11.61 -5.52
C GLU A 18 20.13 -10.37 -5.26
N ILE A 19 19.52 -9.19 -5.15
CA ILE A 19 20.26 -7.92 -5.05
C ILE A 19 20.33 -7.43 -3.59
N ALA A 20 19.34 -7.78 -2.77
CA ALA A 20 19.25 -7.30 -1.38
C ALA A 20 18.67 -8.36 -0.41
N PRO A 21 19.31 -9.54 -0.26
CA PRO A 21 18.75 -10.65 0.52
C PRO A 21 18.56 -10.31 2.00
N VAL A 22 19.50 -9.57 2.59
CA VAL A 22 19.45 -9.20 4.01
C VAL A 22 18.35 -8.17 4.27
N PHE A 23 18.23 -7.14 3.43
CA PHE A 23 17.20 -6.10 3.61
C PHE A 23 15.78 -6.66 3.43
N ILE A 24 15.57 -7.59 2.51
CA ILE A 24 14.27 -8.24 2.30
C ILE A 24 13.90 -9.13 3.48
N LEU A 25 14.86 -9.86 4.07
CA LEU A 25 14.60 -10.64 5.29
C LEU A 25 14.30 -9.72 6.48
N MET A 26 15.04 -8.63 6.64
CA MET A 26 14.77 -7.63 7.69
C MET A 26 13.37 -7.02 7.54
N GLU A 27 12.96 -6.65 6.33
CA GLU A 27 11.61 -6.15 6.07
C GLU A 27 10.55 -7.17 6.48
N ASN A 28 10.70 -8.43 6.07
CA ASN A 28 9.73 -9.48 6.42
C ASN A 28 9.56 -9.65 7.93
N VAL A 29 10.64 -9.59 8.70
CA VAL A 29 10.60 -9.66 10.17
C VAL A 29 9.89 -8.44 10.76
N VAL A 30 10.25 -7.23 10.30
CA VAL A 30 9.62 -5.99 10.76
C VAL A 30 8.12 -5.98 10.43
N MET A 31 7.73 -6.39 9.22
CA MET A 31 6.32 -6.50 8.82
C MET A 31 5.57 -7.53 9.67
N THR A 32 6.17 -8.68 9.95
CA THR A 32 5.55 -9.70 10.81
C THR A 32 5.29 -9.16 12.21
N HIS A 33 6.28 -8.49 12.81
CA HIS A 33 6.12 -7.87 14.13
C HIS A 33 5.08 -6.73 14.13
N MET A 34 5.04 -5.90 13.09
CA MET A 34 4.01 -4.86 12.97
C MET A 34 2.60 -5.46 12.91
N ARG A 35 2.41 -6.59 12.21
CA ARG A 35 1.12 -7.30 12.16
C ARG A 35 0.71 -7.87 13.52
N GLU A 36 1.67 -8.42 14.26
CA GLU A 36 1.42 -8.94 15.61
C GLU A 36 0.90 -7.83 16.55
N ILE A 37 1.43 -6.61 16.42
CA ILE A 37 0.99 -5.44 17.21
C ILE A 37 -0.44 -5.02 16.82
N ILE A 38 -0.78 -5.04 15.52
CA ILE A 38 -2.12 -4.67 15.03
C ILE A 38 -3.18 -5.68 15.51
N GLY A 39 -2.83 -6.97 15.57
CA GLY A 39 -3.64 -7.97 16.25
C GLY A 39 -3.42 -9.41 15.78
N PRO A 40 -3.81 -10.40 16.59
CA PRO A 40 -3.47 -11.81 16.37
C PRO A 40 -4.16 -12.44 15.14
N ASN A 41 -5.22 -11.83 14.61
CA ASN A 41 -5.98 -12.34 13.47
C ASN A 41 -5.33 -12.06 12.10
N TRP A 42 -4.23 -11.31 12.05
CA TRP A 42 -3.55 -10.91 10.82
C TRP A 42 -2.36 -11.80 10.43
N LYS A 43 -2.29 -13.01 10.97
CA LYS A 43 -1.15 -13.94 10.80
C LYS A 43 -0.89 -14.36 9.33
N ASN A 44 -1.95 -14.39 8.51
CA ASN A 44 -1.88 -14.69 7.06
C ASN A 44 -2.01 -13.43 6.18
N GLY A 45 -1.94 -12.23 6.76
CA GLY A 45 -2.00 -10.99 5.99
C GLY A 45 -0.74 -10.79 5.15
N ASP A 46 -0.86 -10.08 4.04
CA ASP A 46 0.29 -9.57 3.28
C ASP A 46 0.51 -8.08 3.59
N SER A 47 1.74 -7.60 3.50
CA SER A 47 2.14 -6.24 3.87
C SER A 47 3.43 -5.90 3.17
N ILE A 48 3.47 -4.69 2.64
CA ILE A 48 4.58 -4.15 1.88
C ILE A 48 4.96 -2.80 2.47
N LEU A 49 6.25 -2.47 2.50
CA LEU A 49 6.66 -1.10 2.75
C LEU A 49 6.47 -0.28 1.47
N ALA A 50 5.54 0.67 1.52
CA ALA A 50 5.39 1.66 0.47
C ALA A 50 6.26 2.89 0.78
N PRO A 51 6.80 3.57 -0.25
CA PRO A 51 7.58 4.80 -0.07
C PRO A 51 6.67 5.98 0.30
N GLY A 52 6.29 6.04 1.59
CA GLY A 52 5.42 7.06 2.16
C GLY A 52 3.97 6.61 2.38
N GLY A 53 3.31 7.20 3.37
CA GLY A 53 1.95 6.81 3.78
C GLY A 53 0.86 7.06 2.73
N SER A 54 1.04 8.07 1.88
CA SER A 54 0.09 8.38 0.80
C SER A 54 -0.01 7.26 -0.25
N ILE A 55 1.12 6.60 -0.55
CA ILE A 55 1.17 5.47 -1.47
C ILE A 55 0.63 4.21 -0.79
N SER A 56 0.89 4.01 0.51
CA SER A 56 0.28 2.93 1.28
C SER A 56 -1.25 2.99 1.24
N ASN A 57 -1.82 4.19 1.37
CA ASN A 57 -3.28 4.38 1.29
C ASN A 57 -3.81 4.11 -0.11
N LEU A 58 -3.08 4.51 -1.15
CA LEU A 58 -3.40 4.14 -2.53
C LEU A 58 -3.39 2.61 -2.72
N TYR A 59 -2.40 1.89 -2.19
CA TYR A 59 -2.37 0.43 -2.24
C TYR A 59 -3.58 -0.20 -1.55
N ALA A 60 -3.99 0.34 -0.39
CA ALA A 60 -5.20 -0.13 0.30
C ALA A 60 -6.46 0.03 -0.59
N PHE A 61 -6.59 1.16 -1.29
CA PHE A 61 -7.71 1.40 -2.19
C PHE A 61 -7.68 0.49 -3.42
N LEU A 62 -6.50 0.28 -4.01
CA LEU A 62 -6.32 -0.62 -5.14
C LEU A 62 -6.63 -2.08 -4.75
N ALA A 63 -6.19 -2.52 -3.58
CA ALA A 63 -6.49 -3.84 -3.05
C ALA A 63 -7.99 -4.03 -2.78
N ALA A 64 -8.65 -3.03 -2.17
CA ALA A 64 -10.09 -3.04 -1.95
C ALA A 64 -10.87 -3.11 -3.28
N ARG A 65 -10.47 -2.30 -4.27
CA ARG A 65 -11.07 -2.33 -5.61
C ARG A 65 -10.86 -3.67 -6.31
N HIS A 66 -9.67 -4.26 -6.19
CA HIS A 66 -9.38 -5.57 -6.77
C HIS A 66 -10.18 -6.69 -6.14
N LYS A 67 -10.37 -6.65 -4.82
CA LYS A 67 -11.20 -7.62 -4.10
C LYS A 67 -12.67 -7.54 -4.51
N MET A 68 -13.21 -6.34 -4.70
CA MET A 68 -14.61 -6.15 -5.08
C MET A 68 -14.87 -6.39 -6.58
N PHE A 69 -13.91 -6.07 -7.44
CA PHE A 69 -14.05 -6.16 -8.90
C PHE A 69 -12.82 -6.83 -9.54
N PRO A 70 -12.58 -8.14 -9.36
CA PRO A 70 -11.37 -8.80 -9.87
C PRO A 70 -11.17 -8.63 -11.39
N ASN A 71 -12.27 -8.54 -12.14
CA ASN A 71 -12.29 -8.38 -13.60
C ASN A 71 -11.87 -6.98 -14.09
N TYR A 72 -11.67 -5.99 -13.20
CA TYR A 72 -11.34 -4.61 -13.60
C TYR A 72 -9.98 -4.53 -14.32
N LYS A 73 -9.04 -5.40 -13.96
CA LYS A 73 -7.65 -5.32 -14.46
C LYS A 73 -7.56 -5.67 -15.95
N GLU A 74 -8.42 -6.57 -16.42
CA GLU A 74 -8.43 -7.03 -17.82
C GLU A 74 -9.41 -6.25 -18.68
N LYS A 75 -10.59 -5.91 -18.14
CA LYS A 75 -11.68 -5.31 -18.92
C LYS A 75 -11.83 -3.80 -18.68
N GLY A 76 -10.93 -3.21 -17.89
CA GLY A 76 -10.91 -1.78 -17.59
C GLY A 76 -12.11 -1.30 -16.75
N ILE A 77 -12.20 0.02 -16.59
CA ILE A 77 -13.21 0.67 -15.75
C ILE A 77 -14.63 0.57 -16.35
N ALA A 78 -14.74 0.33 -17.65
CA ALA A 78 -16.03 0.17 -18.34
C ALA A 78 -16.84 -1.06 -17.88
N THR A 79 -16.20 -2.00 -17.19
CA THR A 79 -16.86 -3.21 -16.66
C THR A 79 -17.48 -3.01 -15.28
N ILE A 80 -17.13 -1.91 -14.59
CA ILE A 80 -17.73 -1.57 -13.30
C ILE A 80 -19.10 -0.97 -13.59
N GLN A 81 -20.16 -1.71 -13.22
CA GLN A 81 -21.54 -1.25 -13.36
C GLN A 81 -21.87 -0.21 -12.28
N GLY A 82 -21.32 1.00 -12.40
CA GLY A 82 -21.59 2.12 -11.49
C GLY A 82 -20.40 3.07 -11.29
N GLN A 83 -20.64 4.16 -10.56
CA GLN A 83 -19.58 5.03 -10.07
C GLN A 83 -19.05 4.50 -8.74
N LEU A 84 -17.73 4.31 -8.64
CA LEU A 84 -17.07 3.96 -7.38
C LEU A 84 -17.01 5.22 -6.52
N VAL A 85 -17.52 5.14 -5.29
CA VAL A 85 -17.50 6.25 -4.34
C VAL A 85 -16.71 5.82 -3.11
N MET A 86 -15.86 6.71 -2.62
CA MET A 86 -15.11 6.53 -1.39
C MET A 86 -15.54 7.60 -0.37
N PHE A 87 -15.66 7.18 0.88
CA PHE A 87 -15.92 8.07 2.00
C PHE A 87 -14.63 8.24 2.79
N THR A 88 -14.27 9.48 3.05
CA THR A 88 -13.16 9.84 3.94
C THR A 88 -13.57 11.03 4.80
N SER A 89 -12.91 11.20 5.94
CA SER A 89 -13.14 12.34 6.83
C SER A 89 -12.65 13.63 6.19
N ASP A 90 -13.28 14.76 6.50
CA ASP A 90 -12.85 16.06 6.00
C ASP A 90 -11.44 16.49 6.51
N GLN A 91 -10.94 15.83 7.56
CA GLN A 91 -9.63 16.05 8.18
C GLN A 91 -8.52 15.13 7.64
N VAL A 92 -8.78 14.39 6.56
CA VAL A 92 -7.78 13.47 6.00
C VAL A 92 -6.67 14.22 5.26
N SER A 93 -5.48 13.62 5.24
CA SER A 93 -4.31 14.19 4.59
C SER A 93 -4.58 14.53 3.11
N PHE A 94 -4.23 15.74 2.68
CA PHE A 94 -4.49 16.26 1.32
C PHE A 94 -4.05 15.30 0.19
N LEU A 95 -2.97 14.54 0.40
CA LEU A 95 -2.46 13.56 -0.55
C LEU A 95 -3.40 12.36 -0.79
N GLU A 96 -4.27 12.00 0.15
CA GLU A 96 -5.30 10.97 -0.08
C GLU A 96 -6.40 11.47 -1.03
N VAL A 97 -6.79 12.73 -0.88
CA VAL A 97 -7.76 13.39 -1.77
C VAL A 97 -7.19 13.52 -3.18
N GLY A 98 -5.89 13.84 -3.29
CA GLY A 98 -5.17 13.94 -4.55
C GLY A 98 -4.93 12.61 -5.26
N ASN A 99 -4.90 11.46 -4.57
CA ASN A 99 -4.76 10.14 -5.21
C ASN A 99 -6.09 9.49 -5.60
N SER A 100 -7.22 10.02 -5.13
CA SER A 100 -8.56 9.56 -5.48
C SER A 100 -9.08 10.11 -6.81
N ILE A 101 -8.18 10.42 -7.75
CA ILE A 101 -8.42 11.07 -9.06
C ILE A 101 -9.47 10.34 -9.95
N PHE A 102 -9.90 9.14 -9.59
CA PHE A 102 -11.11 8.55 -10.15
C PHE A 102 -12.36 9.05 -9.42
N ARG A 103 -12.79 10.26 -9.79
CA ARG A 103 -14.13 10.88 -9.64
C ARG A 103 -15.02 10.30 -8.54
N ASN A 104 -15.29 11.15 -7.52
CA ASN A 104 -16.34 11.07 -6.49
C ASN A 104 -15.87 10.55 -5.12
N ILE A 105 -15.26 11.46 -4.34
CA ILE A 105 -15.23 11.34 -2.89
C ILE A 105 -16.45 12.11 -2.34
N CYS A 106 -17.25 11.44 -1.51
CA CYS A 106 -18.16 12.14 -0.61
C CYS A 106 -17.41 12.43 0.69
N LYS A 107 -17.19 13.72 0.97
CA LYS A 107 -16.72 14.19 2.28
C LYS A 107 -17.90 14.09 3.25
N LEU A 108 -17.68 13.42 4.39
CA LEU A 108 -18.62 13.35 5.50
C LEU A 108 -18.44 14.54 6.45
#